data_AF-A0A1V4VAC3-F1
#
_entry.id   AF-A0A1V4VAC3-F1
#
_cell.length_a   1.000
_cell.length_b   1.000
_cell.length_c   1.000
_cell.angle_alpha   90.00
_cell.angle_beta   90.00
_cell.angle_gamma   90.00
#
_symmetry.space_group_name_H-M   'P 1'
#
loop_
_entity.id
_entity.type
_entity.pdbx_description
1 polymer ?
#
loop_
_entity_poly.entity_id
_entity_poly.type
_entity_poly.pdbx_seq_one_letter_code
_entity_poly.pdbx_strand_id
1 'polypeptide(L)'
;MALMAMFSMALAAQMKINPLKLVPIAVSGAAAGGLSPIAPSGIIAINLAAKSGFTDIGIPFFFNSLLSYTLFGIVMYFFFKAYKIDTDAPFKMDDLPKFNRNQIITLAGIAVMVVLVIFGKFNIGLMAFLTAGVLTFLRVADEKQAVSGIPWGILVMVAGVNVLMDVVIKLQGIKMMAAFLGSLMNESTATPILALTSGIMTFFSSTSGVVMPTMIPTVKDILATLGNPQNITATEMISALVNTSQNAGMSPLSTAGALIMAAYGSTFNPSQKEEHKLFVTLFGISVAGLIFMTVGSYFGLFKIFN
;
A
#
# COMPACT_ATOMS: atom_id res chain seq x y z
N MET A 1 -4.96 -3.09 -0.10
CA MET A 1 -5.85 -1.99 0.34
C MET A 1 -7.31 -2.22 -0.06
N ALA A 2 -7.65 -2.21 -1.35
CA ALA A 2 -9.06 -2.30 -1.82
C ALA A 2 -9.85 -3.52 -1.28
N LEU A 3 -9.25 -4.72 -1.28
CA LEU A 3 -9.87 -5.92 -0.72
C LEU A 3 -10.30 -5.75 0.74
N MET A 4 -9.43 -5.22 1.59
CA MET A 4 -9.76 -5.00 3.00
C MET A 4 -10.85 -3.96 3.18
N ALA A 5 -10.88 -2.92 2.34
CA ALA A 5 -11.97 -1.95 2.36
C ALA A 5 -13.31 -2.60 2.04
N MET A 6 -13.38 -3.52 1.07
CA MET A 6 -14.60 -4.26 0.72
C MET A 6 -15.09 -5.11 1.89
N PHE A 7 -14.20 -5.86 2.55
CA PHE A 7 -14.57 -6.64 3.74
C PHE A 7 -15.04 -5.76 4.90
N SER A 8 -14.38 -4.63 5.14
CA SER A 8 -14.77 -3.68 6.18
C SER A 8 -16.10 -2.98 5.87
N MET A 9 -16.39 -2.70 4.60
CA MET A 9 -17.70 -2.19 4.16
C MET A 9 -18.81 -3.21 4.42
N ALA A 10 -18.60 -4.47 4.03
CA ALA A 10 -19.57 -5.54 4.26
C ALA A 10 -19.82 -5.78 5.76
N LEU A 11 -18.75 -5.80 6.57
CA LEU A 11 -18.87 -5.93 8.02
C LEU A 11 -19.62 -4.75 8.64
N ALA A 12 -19.32 -3.52 8.20
CA ALA A 12 -20.04 -2.33 8.65
C ALA A 12 -21.54 -2.41 8.33
N ALA A 13 -21.89 -2.92 7.15
CA ALA A 13 -23.28 -3.12 6.75
C ALA A 13 -24.00 -4.16 7.61
N GLN A 14 -23.36 -5.31 7.87
CA GLN A 14 -23.90 -6.36 8.74
C GLN A 14 -24.13 -5.85 10.16
N MET A 15 -23.18 -5.08 10.70
CA MET A 15 -23.28 -4.46 12.01
C MET A 15 -24.17 -3.21 12.05
N LYS A 16 -24.70 -2.75 10.91
CA LYS A 16 -25.49 -1.52 10.77
C LYS A 16 -24.77 -0.28 11.33
N ILE A 17 -23.46 -0.18 11.11
CA ILE A 17 -22.65 0.95 11.55
C ILE A 17 -22.14 1.77 10.37
N ASN A 18 -21.73 3.01 10.65
CA ASN A 18 -21.08 3.84 9.65
C ASN A 18 -19.75 3.19 9.20
N PRO A 19 -19.56 2.91 7.89
CA PRO A 19 -18.36 2.25 7.39
C PRO A 19 -17.06 3.02 7.63
N LEU A 20 -17.14 4.35 7.81
CA LEU A 20 -15.97 5.17 8.14
C LEU A 20 -15.35 4.84 9.51
N LYS A 21 -16.07 4.12 10.39
CA LYS A 21 -15.51 3.61 11.65
C LYS A 21 -14.57 2.42 11.45
N LEU A 22 -14.63 1.72 10.31
CA LEU A 22 -13.83 0.52 10.04
C LEU A 22 -12.88 0.70 8.86
N VAL A 23 -13.38 1.23 7.74
CA VAL A 23 -12.66 1.24 6.46
C VAL A 23 -11.31 1.98 6.54
N PRO A 24 -11.20 3.22 7.05
CA PRO A 24 -9.91 3.94 7.07
C PRO A 24 -8.83 3.20 7.89
N ILE A 25 -9.23 2.55 8.98
CA ILE A 25 -8.32 1.80 9.87
C ILE A 25 -7.87 0.51 9.18
N ALA A 26 -8.83 -0.25 8.64
CA ALA A 26 -8.54 -1.50 7.93
C ALA A 26 -7.67 -1.25 6.69
N VAL A 27 -7.92 -0.17 5.95
CA VAL A 27 -7.09 0.22 4.80
C VAL A 27 -5.69 0.63 5.25
N SER A 28 -5.54 1.34 6.38
CA SER A 28 -4.23 1.67 6.94
C SER A 28 -3.44 0.41 7.31
N GLY A 29 -4.06 -0.56 7.99
CA GLY A 29 -3.43 -1.85 8.29
C GLY A 29 -3.08 -2.64 7.02
N ALA A 30 -3.96 -2.63 6.02
CA ALA A 30 -3.71 -3.26 4.72
C ALA A 30 -2.59 -2.58 3.93
N ALA A 31 -2.41 -1.27 4.10
CA ALA A 31 -1.33 -0.52 3.49
C ALA A 31 0.01 -0.88 4.17
N ALA A 32 0.06 -0.89 5.51
CA ALA A 32 1.21 -1.33 6.28
C ALA A 32 1.69 -2.73 5.88
N GLY A 33 0.78 -3.72 5.89
CA GLY A 33 1.11 -5.10 5.52
C GLY A 33 1.42 -5.26 4.03
N GLY A 34 0.75 -4.49 3.17
CA GLY A 34 0.94 -4.52 1.71
C GLY A 34 2.31 -4.00 1.24
N LEU A 35 3.00 -3.23 2.09
CA LEU A 35 4.36 -2.74 1.85
C LEU A 35 5.43 -3.63 2.52
N SER A 36 5.07 -4.80 3.04
CA SER A 36 6.06 -5.76 3.54
C SER A 36 6.93 -6.35 2.43
N PRO A 37 8.13 -6.88 2.73
CA PRO A 37 9.05 -7.42 1.73
C PRO A 37 8.53 -8.67 1.02
N ILE A 38 7.45 -9.25 1.54
CA ILE A 38 6.80 -10.46 1.03
C ILE A 38 5.49 -10.16 0.30
N ALA A 39 5.03 -8.91 0.32
CA ALA A 39 3.81 -8.49 -0.35
C ALA A 39 4.13 -7.89 -1.74
N PRO A 40 3.24 -8.04 -2.75
CA PRO A 40 3.52 -7.59 -4.11
C PRO A 40 3.92 -6.11 -4.22
N SER A 41 3.22 -5.19 -3.55
CA SER A 41 3.55 -3.75 -3.61
C SER A 41 4.89 -3.45 -2.95
N GLY A 42 5.23 -4.12 -1.84
CA GLY A 42 6.55 -4.00 -1.22
C GLY A 42 7.66 -4.55 -2.09
N ILE A 43 7.45 -5.71 -2.73
CA ILE A 43 8.41 -6.29 -3.70
C ILE A 43 8.67 -5.33 -4.86
N ILE A 44 7.63 -4.65 -5.38
CA ILE A 44 7.79 -3.65 -6.45
C ILE A 44 8.69 -2.50 -5.99
N ALA A 45 8.41 -1.93 -4.81
CA ALA A 45 9.22 -0.83 -4.27
C ALA A 45 10.68 -1.25 -4.06
N ILE A 46 10.91 -2.42 -3.46
CA ILE A 46 12.25 -2.95 -3.18
C ILE A 46 13.01 -3.23 -4.48
N ASN A 47 12.36 -3.82 -5.49
CA ASN A 47 13.01 -4.12 -6.77
C ASN A 47 13.34 -2.84 -7.56
N LEU A 48 12.46 -1.84 -7.55
CA LEU A 48 12.74 -0.53 -8.17
C LEU A 48 13.88 0.20 -7.46
N ALA A 49 13.94 0.12 -6.13
CA ALA A 49 15.05 0.66 -5.35
C ALA A 49 16.37 -0.04 -5.68
N ALA A 50 16.38 -1.38 -5.73
CA ALA A 50 17.55 -2.17 -6.10
C ALA A 50 18.07 -1.83 -7.50
N LYS A 51 17.17 -1.67 -8.47
CA LYS A 51 17.52 -1.19 -9.82
C LYS A 51 18.11 0.21 -9.84
N SER A 52 17.71 1.04 -8.88
CA SER A 52 18.24 2.39 -8.69
C SER A 52 19.55 2.40 -7.86
N GLY A 53 20.08 1.22 -7.51
CA GLY A 53 21.33 1.08 -6.76
C GLY A 53 21.18 1.04 -5.24
N PHE A 54 19.95 1.00 -4.72
CA PHE A 54 19.66 0.94 -3.28
C PHE A 54 19.28 -0.49 -2.88
N THR A 55 20.20 -1.18 -2.21
CA THR A 55 20.01 -2.55 -1.72
C THR A 55 19.72 -2.55 -0.21
N ASP A 56 19.24 -3.68 0.31
CA ASP A 56 18.99 -3.91 1.75
C ASP A 56 17.96 -2.98 2.43
N ILE A 57 17.19 -2.21 1.67
CA ILE A 57 16.16 -1.31 2.23
C ILE A 57 14.90 -2.03 2.74
N GLY A 58 14.71 -3.32 2.42
CA GLY A 58 13.40 -3.98 2.54
C GLY A 58 12.82 -4.00 3.96
N ILE A 59 13.63 -4.37 4.95
CA ILE A 59 13.20 -4.42 6.36
C ILE A 59 13.01 -3.01 6.94
N PRO A 60 13.97 -2.07 6.81
CA PRO A 60 13.78 -0.68 7.23
C PRO A 60 12.54 -0.02 6.61
N PHE A 61 12.35 -0.18 5.29
CA PHE A 61 11.20 0.30 4.54
C PHE A 61 9.87 -0.24 5.11
N PHE A 62 9.84 -1.53 5.44
CA PHE A 62 8.65 -2.15 6.03
C PHE A 62 8.34 -1.59 7.42
N PHE A 63 9.33 -1.44 8.30
CA PHE A 63 9.10 -0.90 9.65
C PHE A 63 8.71 0.58 9.63
N ASN A 64 9.29 1.37 8.72
CA ASN A 64 8.84 2.73 8.43
C ASN A 64 7.35 2.75 8.01
N SER A 65 6.97 1.84 7.11
CA SER A 65 5.59 1.72 6.64
C SER A 65 4.64 1.28 7.76
N LEU A 66 5.05 0.30 8.56
CA LEU A 66 4.30 -0.18 9.71
C LEU A 66 4.06 0.94 10.72
N LEU A 67 5.11 1.65 11.13
CA LEU A 67 5.02 2.73 12.09
C LEU A 67 4.10 3.86 11.59
N SER A 68 4.36 4.38 10.39
CA SER A 68 3.62 5.51 9.82
C SER A 68 2.12 5.21 9.65
N TYR A 69 1.76 4.03 9.15
CA TYR A 69 0.37 3.63 9.01
C TYR A 69 -0.29 3.25 10.33
N THR A 70 0.46 2.72 11.31
CA THR A 70 -0.08 2.53 12.66
C THR A 70 -0.42 3.87 13.29
N LEU A 71 0.47 4.86 13.21
CA LEU A 71 0.20 6.22 13.72
C LEU A 71 -0.99 6.86 13.02
N PHE A 72 -1.04 6.79 11.68
CA PHE A 72 -2.18 7.31 10.92
C PHE A 72 -3.48 6.57 11.26
N GLY A 73 -3.42 5.24 11.41
CA GLY A 73 -4.55 4.42 11.83
C GLY A 73 -5.07 4.80 13.22
N ILE A 74 -4.18 5.12 14.17
CA ILE A 74 -4.54 5.64 15.50
C ILE A 74 -5.26 6.99 15.37
N VAL A 75 -4.76 7.90 14.54
CA VAL A 75 -5.42 9.19 14.29
C VAL A 75 -6.83 8.96 13.73
N MET A 76 -6.99 8.10 12.74
CA MET A 76 -8.30 7.75 12.17
C MET A 76 -9.22 7.07 13.18
N TYR A 77 -8.68 6.21 14.05
CA TYR A 77 -9.43 5.52 15.10
C TYR A 77 -10.08 6.51 16.07
N PHE A 78 -9.33 7.51 16.53
CA PHE A 78 -9.87 8.54 17.41
C PHE A 78 -10.79 9.53 16.66
N PHE A 79 -10.40 9.94 15.45
CA PHE A 79 -11.18 10.89 14.64
C PHE A 79 -12.58 10.38 14.31
N PHE A 80 -12.69 9.12 13.86
CA PHE A 80 -13.98 8.49 13.57
C PHE A 80 -14.66 7.87 14.80
N LYS A 81 -14.06 8.04 16.00
CA LYS A 81 -14.54 7.48 17.27
C LYS A 81 -14.79 5.97 17.17
N ALA A 82 -13.89 5.25 16.52
CA ALA A 82 -14.00 3.80 16.32
C ALA A 82 -13.87 3.00 17.63
N TYR A 83 -13.47 3.63 18.74
CA TYR A 83 -13.56 3.08 20.09
C TYR A 83 -15.00 3.02 20.64
N LYS A 84 -15.95 3.76 20.04
CA LYS A 84 -17.37 3.75 20.39
C LYS A 84 -18.18 3.25 19.20
N ILE A 85 -18.38 1.94 19.15
CA ILE A 85 -19.22 1.29 18.14
C ILE A 85 -20.55 0.92 18.80
N ASP A 86 -21.53 1.79 18.64
CA ASP A 86 -22.92 1.47 18.95
C ASP A 86 -23.50 0.70 17.76
N THR A 87 -23.92 -0.55 17.99
CA THR A 87 -24.49 -1.43 16.97
C THR A 87 -25.73 -2.14 17.54
N ASP A 88 -26.83 -2.07 16.79
CA ASP A 88 -28.06 -2.80 17.09
C ASP A 88 -27.99 -4.26 16.58
N ALA A 89 -26.90 -4.63 15.90
CA ALA A 89 -26.64 -5.94 15.33
C ALA A 89 -25.21 -6.40 15.67
N PRO A 90 -24.89 -6.63 16.96
CA PRO A 90 -23.56 -7.04 17.37
C PRO A 90 -23.19 -8.36 16.71
N PHE A 91 -22.07 -8.37 16.01
CA PHE A 91 -21.50 -9.58 15.41
C PHE A 91 -21.03 -10.52 16.52
N LYS A 92 -21.60 -11.72 16.61
CA LYS A 92 -21.17 -12.74 17.59
C LYS A 92 -20.19 -13.69 16.93
N MET A 93 -19.02 -13.86 17.54
CA MET A 93 -18.02 -14.84 17.09
C MET A 93 -18.57 -16.27 17.04
N ASP A 94 -19.53 -16.60 17.92
CA ASP A 94 -20.16 -17.93 17.97
C ASP A 94 -21.03 -18.23 16.74
N ASP A 95 -21.44 -17.21 15.98
CA ASP A 95 -22.21 -17.37 14.75
C ASP A 95 -21.31 -17.73 13.54
N LEU A 96 -19.98 -17.68 13.69
CA LEU A 96 -19.06 -18.06 12.64
C LEU A 96 -19.01 -19.59 12.49
N PRO A 97 -19.16 -20.13 11.27
CA PRO A 97 -18.95 -21.54 11.04
C PRO A 97 -17.50 -21.90 11.35
N LYS A 98 -17.30 -23.09 11.94
CA LYS A 98 -15.96 -23.65 12.14
C LYS A 98 -15.23 -23.74 10.79
N PHE A 99 -13.92 -23.53 10.80
CA PHE A 99 -13.11 -23.70 9.61
C PHE A 99 -13.29 -25.10 9.04
N ASN A 100 -13.61 -25.17 7.74
CA ASN A 100 -13.72 -26.44 7.05
C ASN A 100 -12.32 -27.03 6.77
N ARG A 101 -12.28 -28.30 6.36
CA ARG A 101 -11.03 -29.02 6.06
C ARG A 101 -10.17 -28.27 5.04
N ASN A 102 -10.77 -27.71 4.00
CA ASN A 102 -10.06 -27.02 2.93
C ASN A 102 -9.41 -25.71 3.43
N GLN A 103 -10.12 -24.96 4.28
CA GLN A 103 -9.61 -23.76 4.93
C GLN A 103 -8.44 -24.08 5.86
N ILE A 104 -8.53 -25.15 6.65
CA ILE A 104 -7.44 -25.58 7.55
C ILE A 104 -6.20 -25.98 6.75
N ILE A 105 -6.35 -26.76 5.67
CA ILE A 105 -5.23 -27.15 4.81
C ILE A 105 -4.59 -25.91 4.16
N THR A 106 -5.40 -24.97 3.68
CA THR A 106 -4.92 -23.71 3.08
C THR A 106 -4.15 -22.87 4.10
N LEU A 107 -4.68 -22.71 5.31
CA LEU A 107 -4.02 -21.99 6.40
C LEU A 107 -2.69 -22.64 6.79
N ALA A 108 -2.66 -23.97 6.89
CA ALA A 108 -1.44 -24.72 7.16
C ALA A 108 -0.40 -24.53 6.04
N GLY A 109 -0.81 -24.59 4.77
CA GLY A 109 0.07 -24.33 3.62
C GLY A 109 0.68 -22.93 3.67
N ILE A 110 -0.12 -21.91 3.94
CA ILE A 110 0.36 -20.53 4.10
C ILE A 110 1.34 -20.42 5.28
N ALA A 111 1.01 -21.01 6.44
CA ALA A 111 1.87 -20.96 7.61
C ALA A 111 3.24 -21.62 7.35
N VAL A 112 3.25 -22.80 6.74
CA VAL A 112 4.48 -23.51 6.36
C VAL A 112 5.29 -22.67 5.38
N MET A 113 4.65 -22.10 4.35
CA MET A 113 5.30 -21.21 3.39
C MET A 113 5.97 -20.02 4.09
N VAL A 114 5.26 -19.33 4.98
CA VAL A 114 5.78 -18.16 5.71
C VAL A 114 6.98 -18.55 6.58
N VAL A 115 6.90 -19.66 7.31
CA VAL A 115 8.00 -20.16 8.15
C VAL A 115 9.23 -20.47 7.30
N LEU A 116 9.05 -21.14 6.16
CA LEU A 116 10.16 -21.48 5.26
C LEU A 116 10.78 -20.24 4.62
N VAL A 117 9.98 -19.25 4.20
CA VAL A 117 10.51 -18.00 3.62
C VAL A 117 11.28 -17.19 4.66
N ILE A 118 10.76 -17.06 5.89
CA ILE A 118 11.37 -16.23 6.93
C ILE A 118 12.61 -16.92 7.53
N PHE A 119 12.47 -18.16 7.99
CA PHE A 119 13.55 -18.85 8.73
C PHE A 119 14.45 -19.67 7.81
N GLY A 120 13.87 -20.30 6.79
CA GLY A 120 14.63 -21.07 5.79
C GLY A 120 15.25 -20.21 4.69
N LYS A 121 14.92 -18.91 4.62
CA LYS A 121 15.39 -17.96 3.58
C LYS A 121 15.14 -18.45 2.15
N PHE A 122 14.12 -19.30 1.96
CA PHE A 122 13.75 -19.79 0.63
C PHE A 122 13.15 -18.67 -0.22
N ASN A 123 13.34 -18.76 -1.54
CA ASN A 123 12.77 -17.79 -2.48
C ASN A 123 11.23 -17.80 -2.38
N ILE A 124 10.65 -16.63 -2.10
CA ILE A 124 9.20 -16.48 -1.90
C ILE A 124 8.37 -16.89 -3.12
N GLY A 125 8.84 -16.58 -4.33
CA GLY A 125 8.14 -16.93 -5.56
C GLY A 125 8.10 -18.45 -5.76
N LEU A 126 9.23 -19.13 -5.58
CA LEU A 126 9.30 -20.59 -5.63
C LEU A 126 8.40 -21.23 -4.58
N MET A 127 8.44 -20.73 -3.34
CA MET A 127 7.62 -21.24 -2.24
C MET A 127 6.12 -21.01 -2.48
N ALA A 128 5.75 -19.89 -3.10
CA ALA A 128 4.36 -19.61 -3.48
C ALA A 128 3.87 -20.58 -4.56
N PHE A 129 4.65 -20.84 -5.61
CA PHE A 129 4.29 -21.82 -6.65
C PHE A 129 4.22 -23.24 -6.11
N LEU A 130 5.16 -23.63 -5.24
CA LEU A 130 5.14 -24.95 -4.60
C LEU A 130 3.89 -25.11 -3.74
N THR A 131 3.59 -24.13 -2.89
CA THR A 131 2.42 -24.15 -2.02
C THR A 131 1.13 -24.21 -2.86
N ALA A 132 1.03 -23.39 -3.91
CA ALA A 132 -0.09 -23.44 -4.84
C ALA A 132 -0.24 -24.82 -5.49
N GLY A 133 0.86 -25.41 -5.97
CA GLY A 133 0.86 -26.76 -6.55
C GLY A 133 0.39 -27.84 -5.59
N VAL A 134 0.83 -27.80 -4.32
CA VAL A 134 0.37 -28.72 -3.29
C VAL A 134 -1.13 -28.51 -3.00
N LEU A 135 -1.59 -27.27 -2.85
CA LEU A 135 -3.01 -26.99 -2.58
C LEU A 135 -3.92 -27.41 -3.75
N THR A 136 -3.48 -27.20 -5.00
CA THR A 136 -4.17 -27.69 -6.19
C THR A 136 -4.19 -29.22 -6.23
N PHE A 137 -3.07 -29.88 -5.93
CA PHE A 137 -3.02 -31.35 -5.85
C PHE A 137 -4.00 -31.92 -4.81
N LEU A 138 -4.13 -31.23 -3.66
CA LEU A 138 -5.07 -31.58 -2.60
C LEU A 138 -6.53 -31.17 -2.90
N ARG A 139 -6.77 -30.49 -4.03
CA ARG A 139 -8.10 -30.02 -4.50
C ARG A 139 -8.86 -29.20 -3.45
N VAL A 140 -8.15 -28.36 -2.71
CA VAL A 140 -8.77 -27.56 -1.63
C VAL A 140 -9.37 -26.24 -2.11
N ALA A 141 -9.05 -25.80 -3.33
CA ALA A 141 -9.56 -24.57 -3.93
C ALA A 141 -9.90 -24.81 -5.41
N ASP A 142 -10.87 -24.06 -5.92
CA ASP A 142 -11.21 -24.04 -7.34
C ASP A 142 -10.10 -23.33 -8.13
N GLU A 143 -9.47 -24.05 -9.08
CA GLU A 143 -8.32 -23.56 -9.82
C GLU A 143 -8.67 -22.36 -10.70
N LYS A 144 -9.89 -22.34 -11.27
CA LYS A 144 -10.34 -21.25 -12.14
C LYS A 144 -10.52 -19.97 -11.33
N GLN A 145 -11.14 -20.06 -10.16
CA GLN A 145 -11.27 -18.93 -9.23
C GLN A 145 -9.90 -18.45 -8.74
N ALA A 146 -9.01 -19.38 -8.34
CA ALA A 146 -7.66 -19.04 -7.90
C ALA A 146 -6.85 -18.31 -8.98
N VAL A 147 -6.87 -18.80 -10.23
CA VAL A 147 -6.18 -18.18 -11.37
C VAL A 147 -6.79 -16.82 -11.72
N SER A 148 -8.11 -16.67 -11.61
CA SER A 148 -8.78 -15.38 -11.85
C SER A 148 -8.45 -14.32 -10.79
N GLY A 149 -8.10 -14.76 -9.57
CA GLY A 149 -7.67 -13.89 -8.48
C GLY A 149 -6.22 -13.40 -8.60
N ILE A 150 -5.41 -13.99 -9.49
CA ILE A 150 -4.03 -13.53 -9.72
C ILE A 150 -4.08 -12.13 -10.34
N PRO A 151 -3.34 -11.14 -9.78
CA PRO A 151 -3.34 -9.79 -10.32
C PRO A 151 -2.46 -9.70 -11.58
N TRP A 152 -2.87 -10.33 -12.68
CA TRP A 152 -2.15 -10.38 -13.96
C TRP A 152 -1.74 -8.99 -14.45
N GLY A 153 -2.62 -8.00 -14.29
CA GLY A 153 -2.32 -6.61 -14.62
C GLY A 153 -1.14 -6.04 -13.84
N ILE A 154 -0.97 -6.40 -12.56
CA ILE A 154 0.19 -5.97 -11.75
C ILE A 154 1.46 -6.64 -12.28
N LEU A 155 1.43 -7.94 -12.58
CA LEU A 155 2.59 -8.66 -13.10
C LEU A 155 3.06 -8.08 -14.44
N VAL A 156 2.12 -7.87 -15.38
CA VAL A 156 2.40 -7.27 -16.70
C VAL A 156 2.90 -5.83 -16.55
N MET A 157 2.30 -5.05 -15.66
CA MET A 157 2.71 -3.68 -15.37
C MET A 157 4.14 -3.62 -14.82
N VAL A 158 4.52 -4.47 -13.88
CA VAL A 158 5.91 -4.51 -13.36
C VAL A 158 6.89 -4.85 -14.48
N ALA A 159 6.55 -5.81 -15.34
CA ALA A 159 7.37 -6.14 -16.50
C ALA A 159 7.47 -4.97 -17.50
N GLY A 160 6.35 -4.34 -17.85
CA GLY A 160 6.31 -3.20 -18.78
C GLY A 160 7.00 -1.95 -18.25
N VAL A 161 6.82 -1.65 -16.96
CA VAL A 161 7.54 -0.59 -16.24
C VAL A 161 9.04 -0.81 -16.36
N ASN A 162 9.53 -2.03 -16.16
CA ASN A 162 10.96 -2.30 -16.26
C ASN A 162 11.51 -1.91 -17.64
N VAL A 163 10.76 -2.19 -18.71
CA VAL A 163 11.14 -1.80 -20.08
C VAL A 163 11.10 -0.28 -20.26
N LEU A 164 10.03 0.37 -19.80
CA LEU A 164 9.91 1.83 -19.90
C LEU A 164 11.01 2.54 -19.10
N MET A 165 11.36 2.03 -17.92
CA MET A 165 12.43 2.60 -17.10
C MET A 165 13.78 2.54 -17.80
N ASP A 166 14.08 1.45 -18.49
CA ASP A 166 15.31 1.36 -19.28
C ASP A 166 15.34 2.43 -20.39
N VAL A 167 14.20 2.77 -20.99
CA VAL A 167 14.09 3.86 -21.99
C VAL A 167 14.28 5.23 -21.32
N VAL A 168 13.61 5.50 -20.19
CA VAL A 168 13.72 6.79 -19.49
C VAL A 168 15.15 7.03 -18.98
N ILE A 169 15.82 5.98 -18.49
CA ILE A 169 17.25 6.03 -18.12
C ILE A 169 18.10 6.39 -19.34
N LYS A 170 17.91 5.71 -20.49
CA LYS A 170 18.66 5.98 -21.73
C LYS A 170 18.44 7.40 -22.26
N LEU A 171 17.23 7.93 -22.18
CA LEU A 171 16.88 9.28 -22.64
C LEU A 171 17.23 10.37 -21.62
N GLN A 172 17.83 10.01 -20.48
CA GLN A 172 18.17 10.94 -19.39
C GLN A 172 16.96 11.70 -18.81
N GLY A 173 15.75 11.14 -18.96
CA GLY A 173 14.52 11.75 -18.42
C GLY A 173 14.53 11.84 -16.89
N ILE A 174 15.14 10.86 -16.21
CA ILE A 174 15.30 10.87 -14.75
C ILE A 174 16.14 12.08 -14.32
N LYS A 175 17.25 12.37 -15.01
CA LYS A 175 18.11 13.50 -14.69
C LYS A 175 17.38 14.84 -14.84
N MET A 176 16.56 14.99 -15.87
CA MET A 176 15.77 16.21 -16.07
C MET A 176 14.77 16.42 -14.91
N MET A 177 14.05 15.36 -14.54
CA MET A 177 13.10 15.40 -13.44
C MET A 177 13.77 15.62 -12.09
N ALA A 178 14.90 14.95 -11.84
CA ALA A 178 15.69 15.10 -10.64
C ALA A 178 16.31 16.50 -10.53
N ALA A 179 16.80 17.08 -11.63
CA ALA A 179 17.33 18.46 -11.64
C ALA A 179 16.22 19.48 -11.35
N PHE A 180 15.04 19.30 -11.95
CA PHE A 180 13.89 20.16 -11.66
C PHE A 180 13.47 20.08 -10.18
N LEU A 181 13.26 18.86 -9.66
CA LEU A 181 12.89 18.68 -8.25
C LEU A 181 13.99 19.16 -7.31
N GLY A 182 15.24 18.81 -7.60
CA GLY A 182 16.43 19.22 -6.84
C GLY A 182 16.61 20.73 -6.79
N SER A 183 16.25 21.46 -7.85
CA SER A 183 16.29 22.93 -7.86
C SER A 183 15.31 23.59 -6.89
N LEU A 184 14.28 22.85 -6.45
CA LEU A 184 13.26 23.30 -5.51
C LEU A 184 13.53 22.80 -4.07
N MET A 185 14.54 21.95 -3.88
CA MET A 185 14.78 21.20 -2.66
C MET A 185 16.11 21.59 -1.99
N ASN A 186 16.17 21.40 -0.68
CA ASN A 186 17.39 21.34 0.11
C ASN A 186 17.37 20.09 0.99
N GLU A 187 18.38 19.92 1.85
CA GLU A 187 18.48 18.72 2.68
C GLU A 187 17.25 18.47 3.59
N SER A 188 16.61 19.52 4.08
CA SER A 188 15.46 19.39 4.97
C SER A 188 14.15 19.20 4.19
N THR A 189 14.07 19.71 2.97
CA THR A 189 12.83 19.72 2.17
C THR A 189 12.75 18.64 1.10
N ALA A 190 13.85 17.94 0.82
CA ALA A 190 13.89 16.88 -0.21
C ALA A 190 12.87 15.77 0.04
N THR A 191 12.90 15.16 1.24
CA THR A 191 11.96 14.11 1.65
C THR A 191 10.49 14.56 1.58
N PRO A 192 10.07 15.68 2.21
CA PRO A 192 8.67 16.10 2.19
C PRO A 192 8.19 16.59 0.82
N ILE A 193 9.01 17.28 0.03
CA ILE A 193 8.58 17.68 -1.32
C ILE A 193 8.39 16.43 -2.18
N LEU A 194 9.28 15.45 -2.08
CA LEU A 194 9.15 14.19 -2.83
C LEU A 194 7.91 13.38 -2.39
N ALA A 195 7.65 13.32 -1.08
CA ALA A 195 6.44 12.72 -0.51
C ALA A 195 5.17 13.40 -1.04
N LEU A 196 5.14 14.73 -1.01
CA LEU A 196 4.01 15.55 -1.43
C LEU A 196 3.69 15.37 -2.91
N THR A 197 4.69 15.49 -3.78
CA THR A 197 4.50 15.35 -5.23
C THR A 197 4.01 13.95 -5.58
N SER A 198 4.58 12.92 -4.96
CA SER A 198 4.17 11.52 -5.13
C SER A 198 2.75 11.27 -4.64
N GLY A 199 2.36 11.88 -3.53
CA GLY A 199 0.99 11.86 -3.00
C GLY A 199 -0.02 12.47 -3.96
N ILE A 200 0.25 13.68 -4.46
CA ILE A 200 -0.63 14.40 -5.39
C ILE A 200 -0.82 13.60 -6.68
N MET A 201 0.27 13.01 -7.23
CA MET A 201 0.18 12.16 -8.41
C MET A 201 -0.76 10.98 -8.20
N THR A 202 -0.79 10.37 -7.01
CA THR A 202 -1.67 9.22 -6.73
C THR A 202 -3.16 9.57 -6.66
N PHE A 203 -3.54 10.81 -6.36
CA PHE A 203 -4.97 11.17 -6.36
C PHE A 203 -5.70 10.75 -7.65
N PHE A 204 -4.97 10.70 -8.77
CA PHE A 204 -5.48 10.39 -10.10
C PHE A 204 -4.79 9.19 -10.76
N SER A 205 -3.93 8.45 -10.04
CA SER A 205 -3.14 7.36 -10.62
C SER A 205 -2.92 6.19 -9.67
N SER A 206 -2.20 5.17 -10.14
CA SER A 206 -1.81 4.00 -9.33
C SER A 206 -0.45 4.23 -8.68
N THR A 207 -0.37 4.07 -7.36
CA THR A 207 0.90 4.11 -6.61
C THR A 207 1.90 3.10 -7.17
N SER A 208 1.54 1.81 -7.19
CA SER A 208 2.46 0.76 -7.67
C SER A 208 2.69 0.79 -9.19
N GLY A 209 1.72 1.30 -9.96
CA GLY A 209 1.81 1.27 -11.43
C GLY A 209 2.35 2.51 -12.11
N VAL A 210 2.31 3.65 -11.44
CA VAL A 210 2.76 4.93 -12.02
C VAL A 210 3.75 5.61 -11.10
N VAL A 211 3.40 5.84 -9.83
CA VAL A 211 4.22 6.68 -8.94
C VAL A 211 5.52 6.00 -8.52
N MET A 212 5.48 4.77 -8.01
CA MET A 212 6.72 4.05 -7.63
C MET A 212 7.67 3.92 -8.83
N PRO A 213 7.23 3.44 -10.01
CA PRO A 213 8.07 3.37 -11.20
C PRO A 213 8.73 4.69 -11.59
N THR A 214 7.98 5.79 -11.54
CA THR A 214 8.46 7.08 -12.05
C THR A 214 9.35 7.80 -11.04
N MET A 215 9.01 7.73 -9.76
CA MET A 215 9.64 8.57 -8.74
C MET A 215 10.71 7.87 -7.90
N ILE A 216 10.65 6.55 -7.65
CA ILE A 216 11.74 5.86 -6.93
C ILE A 216 13.09 6.05 -7.65
N PRO A 217 13.16 5.94 -8.98
CA PRO A 217 14.42 6.11 -9.70
C PRO A 217 15.02 7.52 -9.63
N THR A 218 14.24 8.56 -9.32
CA THR A 218 14.78 9.92 -9.18
C THR A 218 15.57 10.13 -7.90
N VAL A 219 15.35 9.31 -6.88
CA VAL A 219 15.97 9.46 -5.54
C VAL A 219 17.49 9.50 -5.64
N LYS A 220 18.10 8.66 -6.48
CA LYS A 220 19.55 8.63 -6.69
C LYS A 220 20.09 9.95 -7.24
N ASP A 221 19.46 10.47 -8.28
CA ASP A 221 19.91 11.69 -8.94
C ASP A 221 19.59 12.93 -8.10
N ILE A 222 18.49 12.92 -7.33
CA ILE A 222 18.18 13.97 -6.35
C ILE A 222 19.25 14.03 -5.25
N LEU A 223 19.60 12.88 -4.65
CA LEU A 223 20.66 12.82 -3.64
C LEU A 223 22.00 13.32 -4.20
N ALA A 224 22.35 12.92 -5.43
CA ALA A 224 23.55 13.42 -6.10
C ALA A 224 23.51 14.94 -6.33
N THR A 225 22.36 15.49 -6.71
CA THR A 225 22.17 16.94 -6.94
C THR A 225 22.30 17.74 -5.65
N LEU A 226 21.88 17.17 -4.52
CA LEU A 226 22.01 17.76 -3.18
C LEU A 226 23.41 17.56 -2.55
N GLY A 227 24.35 16.94 -3.27
CA GLY A 227 25.72 16.73 -2.77
C GLY A 227 25.89 15.49 -1.88
N ASN A 228 24.96 14.53 -1.94
CA ASN A 228 24.92 13.31 -1.12
C ASN A 228 25.04 13.60 0.39
N PRO A 229 24.09 14.35 0.96
CA PRO A 229 24.11 14.70 2.37
C PRO A 229 24.02 13.46 3.26
N GLN A 230 24.78 13.44 4.36
CA GLN A 230 24.78 12.31 5.32
C GLN A 230 23.48 12.23 6.13
N ASN A 231 22.70 13.32 6.19
CA ASN A 231 21.52 13.45 7.04
C ASN A 231 20.22 12.92 6.42
N ILE A 232 20.25 12.46 5.17
CA ILE A 232 19.10 11.93 4.44
C ILE A 232 19.51 10.61 3.80
N THR A 233 18.65 9.60 3.91
CA THR A 233 18.91 8.30 3.29
C THR A 233 17.95 8.05 2.13
N ALA A 234 18.35 7.18 1.22
CA ALA A 234 17.43 6.69 0.18
C ALA A 234 16.25 5.92 0.78
N THR A 235 16.49 5.16 1.85
CA THR A 235 15.45 4.44 2.61
C THR A 235 14.37 5.41 3.10
N GLU A 236 14.77 6.52 3.70
CA GLU A 236 13.87 7.57 4.20
C GLU A 236 13.04 8.15 3.05
N MET A 237 13.70 8.60 1.98
CA MET A 237 13.04 9.24 0.83
C MET A 237 12.07 8.30 0.13
N ILE A 238 12.47 7.05 -0.10
CA ILE A 238 11.63 6.02 -0.71
C ILE A 238 10.47 5.67 0.22
N SER A 239 10.71 5.54 1.53
CA SER A 239 9.66 5.28 2.50
C SER A 239 8.63 6.41 2.52
N ALA A 240 9.07 7.67 2.60
CA ALA A 240 8.19 8.82 2.61
C ALA A 240 7.37 8.94 1.32
N LEU A 241 8.03 8.76 0.18
CA LEU A 241 7.40 8.70 -1.14
C LEU A 241 6.29 7.66 -1.21
N VAL A 242 6.63 6.41 -0.90
CA VAL A 242 5.72 5.28 -1.09
C VAL A 242 4.57 5.36 -0.12
N ASN A 243 4.82 5.66 1.16
CA ASN A 243 3.77 5.71 2.17
C ASN A 243 2.81 6.89 1.95
N THR A 244 3.32 8.05 1.51
CA THR A 244 2.47 9.21 1.18
C THR A 244 1.62 8.93 -0.06
N SER A 245 2.24 8.40 -1.12
CA SER A 245 1.54 7.97 -2.34
C SER A 245 0.47 6.93 -2.02
N GLN A 246 0.82 5.87 -1.29
CA GLN A 246 -0.09 4.77 -1.00
C GLN A 246 -1.27 5.22 -0.11
N ASN A 247 -1.05 6.18 0.79
CA ASN A 247 -2.12 6.78 1.59
C ASN A 247 -3.09 7.61 0.72
N ALA A 248 -2.54 8.44 -0.17
CA ALA A 248 -3.33 9.23 -1.13
C ALA A 248 -4.19 8.34 -2.07
N GLY A 249 -3.85 7.05 -2.19
CA GLY A 249 -4.64 6.03 -2.90
C GLY A 249 -6.00 5.71 -2.28
N MET A 250 -6.35 6.29 -1.13
CA MET A 250 -7.74 6.27 -0.64
C MET A 250 -8.65 7.24 -1.40
N SER A 251 -8.09 8.09 -2.26
CA SER A 251 -8.84 9.08 -3.03
C SER A 251 -9.88 8.38 -3.90
N PRO A 252 -11.15 8.80 -3.89
CA PRO A 252 -12.19 8.19 -4.73
C PRO A 252 -11.92 8.32 -6.24
N LEU A 253 -10.99 9.21 -6.61
CA LEU A 253 -10.53 9.43 -7.98
C LEU A 253 -9.40 8.46 -8.39
N SER A 254 -8.78 7.78 -7.43
CA SER A 254 -7.75 6.78 -7.68
C SER A 254 -8.35 5.40 -7.97
N THR A 255 -7.56 4.49 -8.55
CA THR A 255 -8.01 3.12 -8.83
C THR A 255 -8.50 2.38 -7.58
N ALA A 256 -7.82 2.54 -6.44
CA ALA A 256 -8.20 1.85 -5.21
C ALA A 256 -9.42 2.50 -4.55
N GLY A 257 -9.50 3.83 -4.48
CA GLY A 257 -10.66 4.51 -3.89
C GLY A 257 -11.94 4.38 -4.74
N ALA A 258 -11.82 4.28 -6.06
CA ALA A 258 -12.97 3.96 -6.93
C ALA A 258 -13.59 2.60 -6.59
N LEU A 259 -12.77 1.60 -6.25
CA LEU A 259 -13.26 0.30 -5.78
C LEU A 259 -13.95 0.40 -4.41
N ILE A 260 -13.50 1.30 -3.53
CA ILE A 260 -14.16 1.55 -2.23
C ILE A 260 -15.56 2.16 -2.47
N MET A 261 -15.66 3.13 -3.39
CA MET A 261 -16.95 3.73 -3.78
C MET A 261 -17.88 2.70 -4.41
N ALA A 262 -17.39 1.85 -5.30
CA ALA A 262 -18.17 0.77 -5.90
C ALA A 262 -18.66 -0.25 -4.86
N ALA A 263 -17.81 -0.60 -3.89
CA ALA A 263 -18.18 -1.47 -2.77
C ALA A 263 -19.27 -0.83 -1.90
N TYR A 264 -19.18 0.48 -1.63
CA TYR A 264 -20.21 1.20 -0.91
C TYR A 264 -21.55 1.19 -1.66
N GLY A 265 -21.53 1.51 -2.96
CA GLY A 265 -22.72 1.53 -3.81
C GLY A 265 -23.45 0.18 -3.86
N SER A 266 -22.69 -0.90 -4.01
CA SER A 266 -23.23 -2.27 -4.08
C SER A 266 -23.67 -2.84 -2.72
N THR A 267 -23.09 -2.38 -1.61
CA THR A 267 -23.39 -2.91 -0.28
C THR A 267 -24.52 -2.17 0.42
N PHE A 268 -24.62 -0.85 0.24
CA PHE A 268 -25.54 0.01 1.00
C PHE A 268 -26.68 0.60 0.16
N ASN A 269 -26.66 0.46 -1.17
CA ASN A 269 -27.61 1.10 -2.09
C ASN A 269 -27.90 2.59 -1.72
N PRO A 270 -26.86 3.41 -1.54
CA PRO A 270 -26.99 4.77 -1.03
C PRO A 270 -27.72 5.69 -2.02
N SER A 271 -28.32 6.75 -1.49
CA SER A 271 -28.75 7.89 -2.32
C SER A 271 -27.53 8.63 -2.90
N GLN A 272 -27.72 9.39 -3.99
CA GLN A 272 -26.65 10.22 -4.57
C GLN A 272 -26.02 11.18 -3.55
N LYS A 273 -26.82 11.69 -2.60
CA LYS A 273 -26.34 12.59 -1.54
C LYS A 273 -25.38 11.88 -0.58
N GLU A 274 -25.67 10.63 -0.23
CA GLU A 274 -24.83 9.81 0.63
C GLU A 274 -23.55 9.37 -0.07
N GLU A 275 -23.66 8.99 -1.34
CA GLU A 275 -22.50 8.67 -2.19
C GLU A 275 -21.58 9.88 -2.33
N HIS A 276 -22.12 11.07 -2.63
CA HIS A 276 -21.35 12.30 -2.70
C HIS A 276 -20.70 12.66 -1.35
N LYS A 277 -21.41 12.48 -0.23
CA LYS A 277 -20.85 12.69 1.11
C LYS A 277 -19.67 11.75 1.39
N LEU A 278 -19.79 10.48 1.01
CA LEU A 278 -18.68 9.52 1.16
C LEU A 278 -17.50 9.91 0.26
N PHE A 279 -17.75 10.28 -0.99
CA PHE A 279 -16.73 10.77 -1.91
C PHE A 279 -15.91 11.90 -1.29
N VAL A 280 -16.58 12.96 -0.82
CA VAL A 280 -15.92 14.12 -0.21
C VAL A 280 -15.15 13.70 1.05
N THR A 281 -15.70 12.77 1.83
CA THR A 281 -15.05 12.28 3.05
C THR A 281 -13.79 11.47 2.73
N LEU A 282 -13.83 10.54 1.76
CA LEU A 282 -12.67 9.77 1.33
C LEU A 282 -11.59 10.67 0.73
N PHE A 283 -11.98 11.65 -0.08
CA PHE A 283 -11.04 12.64 -0.59
C PHE A 283 -10.40 13.45 0.54
N GLY A 284 -11.20 13.89 1.52
CA GLY A 284 -10.71 14.57 2.73
C GLY A 284 -9.74 13.73 3.56
N ILE A 285 -10.02 12.43 3.76
CA ILE A 285 -9.11 11.49 4.43
C ILE A 285 -7.79 11.37 3.67
N SER A 286 -7.86 11.31 2.33
CA SER A 286 -6.68 11.18 1.47
C SER A 286 -5.81 12.43 1.52
N VAL A 287 -6.41 13.61 1.51
CA VAL A 287 -5.70 14.89 1.69
C VAL A 287 -5.09 14.98 3.09
N ALA A 288 -5.86 14.63 4.13
CA ALA A 288 -5.38 14.65 5.51
C ALA A 288 -4.21 13.69 5.73
N GLY A 289 -4.28 12.49 5.17
CA GLY A 289 -3.20 11.51 5.26
C GLY A 289 -1.97 11.89 4.41
N LEU A 290 -2.18 12.50 3.24
CA LEU A 290 -1.08 13.11 2.47
C LEU A 290 -0.36 14.19 3.29
N ILE A 291 -1.10 15.09 3.93
CA ILE A 291 -0.51 16.12 4.82
C ILE A 291 0.20 15.46 5.99
N PHE A 292 -0.43 14.50 6.66
CA PHE A 292 0.15 13.79 7.80
C PHE A 292 1.49 13.13 7.44
N MET A 293 1.55 12.38 6.34
CA MET A 293 2.77 11.70 5.92
C MET A 293 3.84 12.68 5.44
N THR A 294 3.45 13.75 4.73
CA THR A 294 4.37 14.80 4.27
C THR A 294 4.99 15.54 5.45
N VAL A 295 4.16 16.00 6.39
CA VAL A 295 4.63 16.71 7.60
C VAL A 295 5.45 15.76 8.48
N GLY A 296 4.99 14.53 8.67
CA GLY A 296 5.74 13.51 9.39
C GLY A 296 7.12 13.27 8.78
N SER A 297 7.23 13.25 7.45
CA SER A 297 8.51 13.08 6.77
C SER A 297 9.49 14.24 7.04
N TYR A 298 9.00 15.49 7.11
CA TYR A 298 9.83 16.64 7.50
C TYR A 298 10.37 16.52 8.93
N PHE A 299 9.57 15.97 9.86
CA PHE A 299 9.98 15.73 11.24
C PHE A 299 10.72 14.39 11.45
N GLY A 300 11.11 13.69 10.37
CA GLY A 300 11.93 12.49 10.45
C GLY A 300 11.17 11.20 10.79
N LEU A 301 9.85 11.14 10.54
CA LEU A 301 9.05 9.91 10.72
C LEU A 301 9.66 8.70 9.99
N PHE A 302 10.30 8.94 8.85
CA PHE A 302 10.93 7.91 8.01
C PHE A 302 12.44 7.77 8.22
N LYS A 303 13.03 8.50 9.19
CA LYS A 303 14.45 8.39 9.57
C LYS A 303 14.71 7.33 10.65
N ILE A 304 13.64 6.81 11.26
CA ILE A 304 13.72 5.94 12.43
C ILE A 304 14.32 4.59 12.06
N PHE A 305 13.97 4.05 10.90
CA PHE A 305 14.53 2.82 10.36
C PHE A 305 15.22 3.14 9.04
N ASN A 306 16.56 3.04 9.02
CA ASN A 306 17.41 3.36 7.86
C ASN A 306 18.26 2.17 7.45
#